data_AF-A0A192A4M2-F1
#
_entry.id   AF-A0A192A4M2-F1
#
_cell.length_a   1.000
_cell.length_b   1.000
_cell.length_c   1.000
_cell.angle_alpha   90.00
_cell.angle_beta   90.00
_cell.angle_gamma   90.00
#
_symmetry.space_group_name_H-M   'P 1'
#
loop_
_entity.id
_entity.type
_entity.pdbx_description
1 polymer ?
#
loop_
_entity_poly.entity_id
_entity_poly.type
_entity_poly.pdbx_seq_one_letter_code
_entity_poly.pdbx_strand_id
1 'polypeptide(L)'
;MPQNLISYAPSVANLAAIDAAIKTLEDRLVSLIDLTPEQRGALVKMGDKSEAFCRKAVEVLGANPNVLPPNFNVPEMRRDLAGFDALRTRLTRIDRVVEKMRDSQLALGSDLMTASLEGYALLKVSGKGEALDTARKALSARFATRATKKETATAQ
;
A
#
# COMPACT_ATOMS: atom_id res chain seq x y z
N MET A 1 -23.02 -5.84 -20.31
CA MET A 1 -23.44 -4.77 -19.39
C MET A 1 -22.17 -4.03 -18.99
N PRO A 2 -22.12 -2.69 -19.07
CA PRO A 2 -20.92 -1.97 -18.68
C PRO A 2 -20.62 -2.25 -17.20
N GLN A 3 -19.36 -2.60 -16.91
CA GLN A 3 -18.90 -2.84 -15.56
C GLN A 3 -18.99 -1.53 -14.75
N ASN A 4 -19.57 -1.60 -13.55
CA ASN A 4 -19.65 -0.49 -12.59
C ASN A 4 -19.64 -1.05 -11.16
N LEU A 5 -18.45 -1.28 -10.63
CA LEU A 5 -18.21 -1.88 -9.31
C LEU A 5 -18.39 -0.87 -8.18
N ILE A 6 -18.06 0.41 -8.40
CA ILE A 6 -18.21 1.47 -7.40
C ILE A 6 -18.38 2.86 -8.02
N SER A 7 -19.27 3.66 -7.43
CA SER A 7 -19.36 5.10 -7.70
C SER A 7 -18.76 5.89 -6.53
N TYR A 8 -17.58 6.48 -6.72
CA TYR A 8 -16.90 7.27 -5.70
C TYR A 8 -16.73 8.72 -6.15
N ALA A 9 -17.42 9.64 -5.46
CA ALA A 9 -17.36 11.07 -5.72
C ALA A 9 -17.18 11.82 -4.39
N PRO A 10 -15.95 11.94 -3.86
CA PRO A 10 -15.71 12.62 -2.60
C PRO A 10 -15.91 14.13 -2.75
N SER A 11 -16.53 14.77 -1.75
CA SER A 11 -16.63 16.23 -1.68
C SER A 11 -15.27 16.84 -1.33
N VAL A 12 -15.06 18.09 -1.72
CA VAL A 12 -13.85 18.87 -1.34
C VAL A 12 -13.69 18.92 0.17
N ALA A 13 -14.79 19.07 0.92
CA ALA A 13 -14.78 19.06 2.38
C ALA A 13 -14.32 17.72 2.96
N ASN A 14 -14.74 16.59 2.37
CA ASN A 14 -14.31 15.26 2.83
C ASN A 14 -12.83 15.02 2.55
N LEU A 15 -12.32 15.44 1.39
CA LEU A 15 -10.89 15.32 1.07
C LEU A 15 -10.04 16.17 2.03
N ALA A 16 -10.44 17.42 2.27
CA ALA A 16 -9.74 18.28 3.23
C ALA A 16 -9.73 17.72 4.66
N ALA A 17 -10.83 17.08 5.09
CA ALA A 17 -10.89 16.43 6.39
C ALA A 17 -9.98 15.20 6.49
N ILE A 18 -9.84 14.43 5.40
CA ILE A 18 -8.90 13.30 5.33
C ILE A 18 -7.46 13.82 5.41
N ASP A 19 -7.11 14.84 4.63
CA ASP A 19 -5.76 15.42 4.64
C ASP A 19 -5.39 16.00 6.02
N ALA A 20 -6.34 16.66 6.68
CA ALA A 20 -6.14 17.15 8.05
C ALA A 20 -5.95 16.01 9.07
N ALA A 21 -6.65 14.89 8.89
CA ALA A 21 -6.48 13.70 9.73
C ALA A 21 -5.11 13.04 9.49
N ILE A 22 -4.65 12.95 8.24
CA ILE A 22 -3.31 12.46 7.89
C ILE A 22 -2.25 13.35 8.54
N LYS A 23 -2.36 14.67 8.38
CA LYS A 23 -1.46 15.62 9.04
C LYS A 23 -1.43 15.44 10.56
N THR A 24 -2.58 15.22 11.17
CA THR A 24 -2.65 14.95 12.61
C THR A 24 -1.89 13.68 12.99
N LEU A 25 -1.94 12.62 12.16
CA LEU A 25 -1.15 11.41 12.39
C LEU A 25 0.34 11.69 12.26
N GLU A 26 0.77 12.41 11.22
CA GLU A 26 2.17 12.80 11.00
C GLU A 26 2.72 13.59 12.20
N ASP A 27 2.00 14.62 12.64
CA ASP A 27 2.40 15.48 13.76
C ASP A 27 2.48 14.71 15.09
N ARG A 28 1.67 13.66 15.28
CA ARG A 28 1.66 12.83 16.50
C ARG A 28 2.66 11.69 16.50
N LEU A 29 3.19 11.33 15.32
CA LEU A 29 4.14 10.22 15.14
C LEU A 29 5.55 10.69 14.79
N VAL A 30 5.84 11.98 14.98
CA VAL A 30 7.13 12.62 14.66
C VAL A 30 8.36 11.97 15.34
N SER A 31 8.17 11.26 16.46
CA SER A 31 9.26 10.56 17.15
C SER A 31 9.55 9.16 16.61
N LEU A 32 8.76 8.68 15.64
CA LEU A 32 9.04 7.42 14.96
C LEU A 32 10.21 7.60 13.97
N ILE A 33 10.79 6.48 13.55
CA ILE A 33 11.93 6.46 12.64
C ILE A 33 11.56 5.85 11.29
N ASP A 34 12.26 6.31 10.25
CA ASP A 34 12.25 5.69 8.93
C ASP A 34 13.54 4.89 8.73
N LEU A 35 13.40 3.65 8.25
CA LEU A 35 14.54 2.78 7.97
C LEU A 35 14.86 2.79 6.47
N THR A 36 16.12 3.00 6.12
CA THR A 36 16.61 2.78 4.75
C THR A 36 16.55 1.29 4.38
N PRO A 37 16.56 0.93 3.08
CA PRO A 37 16.64 -0.46 2.66
C PRO A 37 17.83 -1.22 3.29
N GLU A 38 18.99 -0.57 3.39
CA GLU A 38 20.21 -1.13 3.98
C GLU A 38 20.04 -1.39 5.48
N GLN A 39 19.49 -0.41 6.22
CA GLN A 39 19.20 -0.55 7.64
C GLN A 39 18.22 -1.71 7.88
N ARG A 40 17.15 -1.80 7.08
CA ARG A 40 16.17 -2.89 7.15
C ARG A 40 16.79 -4.26 6.88
N GLY A 41 17.75 -4.32 5.95
CA GLY A 41 18.52 -5.52 5.64
C GLY A 41 19.30 -6.03 6.86
N ALA A 42 19.99 -5.14 7.57
CA ALA A 42 20.88 -5.46 8.69
C ALA A 42 20.17 -5.83 10.01
N LEU A 43 18.90 -5.49 10.19
CA LEU A 43 18.17 -5.77 11.43
C LEU A 43 17.91 -7.27 11.65
N VAL A 44 18.05 -7.70 12.90
CA VAL A 44 17.48 -8.96 13.40
C VAL A 44 15.96 -8.81 13.40
N LYS A 45 15.27 -9.70 12.67
CA LYS A 45 13.85 -9.57 12.39
C LYS A 45 13.03 -10.34 13.41
N MET A 46 11.92 -9.73 13.82
CA MET A 46 10.92 -10.37 14.66
C MET A 46 9.66 -10.64 13.82
N GLY A 47 9.39 -11.90 13.51
CA GLY A 47 8.07 -12.38 13.08
C GLY A 47 7.29 -13.04 14.24
N ASP A 48 6.14 -13.63 13.95
CA ASP A 48 5.19 -14.13 14.95
C ASP A 48 5.82 -15.07 16.00
N LYS A 49 6.63 -16.05 15.55
CA LYS A 49 7.29 -17.01 16.46
C LYS A 49 8.30 -16.34 17.39
N SER A 50 9.11 -15.43 16.85
CA SER A 50 10.11 -14.67 17.60
C SER A 50 9.47 -13.62 18.52
N GLU A 51 8.28 -13.09 18.19
CA GLU A 51 7.56 -12.19 19.09
C GLU A 51 7.16 -12.90 20.38
N ALA A 52 6.59 -14.11 20.27
CA ALA A 52 6.26 -14.93 21.44
C ALA A 52 7.51 -15.20 22.31
N PHE A 53 8.65 -15.47 21.67
CA PHE A 53 9.94 -15.60 22.36
C PHE A 53 10.34 -14.30 23.08
N CYS A 54 10.30 -13.14 22.40
CA CYS A 54 10.68 -11.86 22.99
C CYS A 54 9.81 -11.49 24.19
N ARG A 55 8.49 -11.69 24.11
CA ARG A 55 7.57 -11.49 25.23
C ARG A 55 7.96 -12.35 26.43
N LYS A 56 8.23 -13.64 26.18
CA LYS A 56 8.65 -14.55 27.26
C LYS A 56 10.02 -14.17 27.82
N ALA A 57 10.94 -13.73 26.98
CA ALA A 57 12.25 -13.27 27.39
C ALA A 57 12.15 -12.05 28.33
N VAL A 58 11.30 -11.06 28.03
CA VAL A 58 11.07 -9.90 28.90
C VAL A 58 10.58 -10.32 30.29
N GLU A 59 9.71 -11.31 30.39
CA GLU A 59 9.26 -11.88 31.67
C GLU A 59 10.40 -12.57 32.42
N VAL A 60 11.06 -13.53 31.76
CA VAL A 60 12.07 -14.40 32.38
C VAL A 60 13.31 -13.60 32.80
N LEU A 61 13.82 -12.73 31.94
CA LEU A 61 14.99 -11.91 32.25
C LEU A 61 14.67 -10.90 33.36
N GLY A 62 13.46 -10.34 33.37
CA GLY A 62 13.04 -9.44 34.43
C GLY A 62 12.79 -10.10 35.78
N ALA A 63 12.44 -11.39 35.81
CA ALA A 63 12.34 -12.16 37.05
C ALA A 63 13.70 -12.63 37.58
N ASN A 64 14.74 -12.62 36.73
CA ASN A 64 16.07 -13.13 37.06
C ASN A 64 17.17 -12.09 36.78
N PRO A 65 17.13 -10.89 37.39
CA PRO A 65 18.13 -9.85 37.09
C PRO A 65 19.56 -10.24 37.45
N ASN A 66 19.75 -11.14 38.41
CA ASN A 66 21.07 -11.55 38.90
C ASN A 66 21.90 -12.35 37.88
N VAL A 67 21.26 -12.94 36.85
CA VAL A 67 21.99 -13.68 35.79
C VAL A 67 22.44 -12.76 34.65
N LEU A 68 22.04 -11.48 34.69
CA LEU A 68 22.31 -10.52 33.65
C LEU A 68 23.56 -9.71 33.98
N PRO A 69 24.37 -9.35 32.96
CA PRO A 69 25.48 -8.45 33.18
C PRO A 69 24.97 -7.05 33.55
N PRO A 70 25.76 -6.24 34.28
CA PRO A 70 25.32 -4.92 34.79
C PRO A 70 24.88 -3.92 33.70
N ASN A 71 25.33 -4.10 32.46
CA ASN A 71 25.01 -3.24 31.32
C ASN A 71 23.72 -3.66 30.59
N PHE A 72 23.07 -4.75 31.01
CA PHE A 72 21.84 -5.21 30.37
C PHE A 72 20.62 -4.44 30.88
N ASN A 73 19.87 -3.81 29.96
CA ASN A 73 18.79 -2.89 30.31
C ASN A 73 17.40 -3.53 30.15
N VAL A 74 16.98 -4.34 31.15
CA VAL A 74 15.62 -4.90 31.19
C VAL A 74 14.53 -3.83 31.17
N PRO A 75 14.65 -2.69 31.88
CA PRO A 75 13.67 -1.61 31.79
C PRO A 75 13.46 -1.10 30.37
N GLU A 76 14.51 -0.97 29.56
CA GLU A 76 14.40 -0.57 28.16
C GLU A 76 13.67 -1.63 27.32
N MET A 77 14.02 -2.91 27.47
CA MET A 77 13.29 -3.98 26.76
C MET A 77 11.79 -3.98 27.06
N ARG A 78 11.40 -3.64 28.29
CA ARG A 78 9.97 -3.50 28.66
C ARG A 78 9.33 -2.29 27.97
N ARG A 79 10.05 -1.16 27.88
CA ARG A 79 9.58 0.03 27.13
C ARG A 79 9.42 -0.28 25.64
N ASP A 80 10.39 -0.98 25.05
CA ASP A 80 10.35 -1.39 23.64
C ASP A 80 9.13 -2.28 23.37
N LEU A 81 8.89 -3.29 24.21
CA LEU A 81 7.73 -4.16 24.06
C LEU A 81 6.40 -3.40 24.18
N ALA A 82 6.30 -2.45 25.13
CA ALA A 82 5.12 -1.61 25.28
C ALA A 82 4.91 -0.69 24.06
N GLY A 83 5.99 -0.11 23.51
CA GLY A 83 5.96 0.70 22.29
C GLY A 83 5.54 -0.13 21.07
N PHE A 84 6.07 -1.33 20.93
CA PHE A 84 5.69 -2.28 19.89
C PHE A 84 4.20 -2.60 19.94
N ASP A 85 3.66 -2.93 21.12
CA ASP A 85 2.23 -3.22 21.30
C ASP A 85 1.34 -2.01 20.99
N ALA A 86 1.78 -0.82 21.40
CA ALA A 86 1.09 0.40 21.07
C ALA A 86 0.98 0.56 19.54
N LEU A 87 2.09 0.44 18.81
CA LEU A 87 2.10 0.58 17.35
C LEU A 87 1.26 -0.49 16.64
N ARG A 88 1.33 -1.75 17.09
CA ARG A 88 0.61 -2.87 16.46
C ARG A 88 -0.87 -2.59 16.27
N THR A 89 -1.53 -2.05 17.30
CA THR A 89 -2.98 -1.73 17.23
C THR A 89 -3.29 -0.62 16.22
N ARG A 90 -2.40 0.38 16.08
CA ARG A 90 -2.61 1.49 15.14
C ARG A 90 -2.36 1.03 13.71
N LEU A 91 -1.29 0.26 13.47
CA LEU A 91 -0.98 -0.31 12.16
C LEU A 91 -2.16 -1.12 11.62
N THR A 92 -2.72 -2.05 12.40
CA THR A 92 -3.88 -2.84 11.97
C THR A 92 -5.08 -1.97 11.54
N ARG A 93 -5.33 -0.86 12.23
CA ARG A 93 -6.44 0.04 11.88
C ARG A 93 -6.16 0.85 10.62
N ILE A 94 -4.93 1.35 10.47
CA ILE A 94 -4.48 2.11 9.30
C ILE A 94 -4.47 1.20 8.08
N ASP A 95 -3.90 -0.01 8.19
CA ASP A 95 -3.85 -1.00 7.11
C ASP A 95 -5.24 -1.31 6.58
N ARG A 96 -6.25 -1.47 7.44
CA ARG A 96 -7.63 -1.69 7.00
C ARG A 96 -8.19 -0.53 6.15
N VAL A 97 -7.83 0.71 6.48
CA VAL A 97 -8.25 1.88 5.69
C VAL A 97 -7.51 1.89 4.35
N VAL A 98 -6.20 1.63 4.37
CA VAL A 98 -5.35 1.57 3.17
C VAL A 98 -5.84 0.48 2.21
N GLU A 99 -6.14 -0.72 2.71
CA GLU A 99 -6.66 -1.82 1.90
C GLU A 99 -8.02 -1.45 1.27
N LYS A 100 -8.93 -0.83 2.03
CA LYS A 100 -10.20 -0.34 1.47
C LYS A 100 -9.98 0.69 0.36
N MET A 101 -9.01 1.60 0.52
CA MET A 101 -8.65 2.58 -0.51
C MET A 101 -8.06 1.90 -1.76
N ARG A 102 -7.18 0.91 -1.58
CA ARG A 102 -6.57 0.14 -2.67
C ARG A 102 -7.61 -0.66 -3.45
N ASP A 103 -8.50 -1.38 -2.75
CA ASP A 103 -9.59 -2.14 -3.37
C ASP A 103 -10.52 -1.22 -4.17
N SER A 104 -10.86 -0.06 -3.62
CA SER A 104 -11.69 0.93 -4.30
C SER A 104 -10.98 1.51 -5.54
N GLN A 105 -9.68 1.79 -5.44
CA GLN A 105 -8.88 2.27 -6.58
C GLN A 105 -8.79 1.22 -7.69
N LEU A 106 -8.62 -0.06 -7.32
CA LEU A 106 -8.62 -1.17 -8.27
C LEU A 106 -9.97 -1.30 -8.97
N ALA A 107 -11.07 -1.24 -8.21
CA ALA A 107 -12.42 -1.31 -8.75
C ALA A 107 -12.71 -0.15 -9.72
N LEU A 108 -12.42 1.10 -9.32
CA LEU A 108 -12.55 2.27 -10.19
C LEU A 108 -11.69 2.13 -11.46
N GLY A 109 -10.46 1.64 -11.32
CA GLY A 109 -9.57 1.38 -12.46
C GLY A 109 -10.14 0.34 -13.42
N SER A 110 -10.78 -0.71 -12.90
CA SER A 110 -11.46 -1.73 -13.71
C SER A 110 -12.64 -1.14 -14.47
N ASP A 111 -13.49 -0.35 -13.80
CA ASP A 111 -14.65 0.31 -14.41
C ASP A 111 -14.21 1.23 -15.57
N LEU A 112 -13.21 2.08 -15.30
CA LEU A 112 -12.61 2.97 -16.30
C LEU A 112 -12.04 2.18 -17.49
N MET A 113 -11.31 1.11 -17.22
CA MET A 113 -10.64 0.31 -18.26
C MET A 113 -11.67 -0.42 -19.14
N THR A 114 -12.67 -1.04 -18.55
CA THR A 114 -13.74 -1.74 -19.27
C THR A 114 -14.53 -0.78 -20.15
N ALA A 115 -14.99 0.34 -19.60
CA ALA A 115 -15.71 1.36 -20.36
C ALA A 115 -14.86 1.93 -21.52
N SER A 116 -13.57 2.16 -21.28
CA SER A 116 -12.64 2.65 -22.31
C SER A 116 -12.43 1.66 -23.46
N LEU A 117 -12.35 0.35 -23.16
CA LEU A 117 -12.24 -0.69 -24.18
C LEU A 117 -13.51 -0.83 -25.01
N GLU A 118 -14.68 -0.79 -24.37
CA GLU A 118 -15.97 -0.79 -25.04
C GLU A 118 -16.10 0.43 -25.97
N GLY A 119 -15.80 1.63 -25.48
CA GLY A 119 -15.78 2.85 -26.27
C GLY A 119 -14.81 2.77 -27.46
N TYR A 120 -13.61 2.23 -27.25
CA TYR A 120 -12.65 2.01 -28.32
C TYR A 120 -13.15 1.00 -29.37
N ALA A 121 -13.81 -0.09 -28.94
CA ALA A 121 -14.40 -1.06 -29.86
C ALA A 121 -15.53 -0.44 -30.69
N LEU A 122 -16.38 0.40 -30.07
CA LEU A 122 -17.41 1.16 -30.78
C LEU A 122 -16.78 2.07 -31.85
N LEU A 123 -15.72 2.82 -31.52
CA LEU A 123 -15.00 3.65 -32.49
C LEU A 123 -14.44 2.85 -33.69
N LYS A 124 -14.14 1.56 -33.52
CA LYS A 124 -13.70 0.72 -34.65
C LYS A 124 -14.83 0.37 -35.62
N VAL A 125 -16.07 0.29 -35.14
CA VAL A 125 -17.22 -0.19 -35.92
C VAL A 125 -18.12 0.94 -36.42
N SER A 126 -18.09 2.13 -35.81
CA SER A 126 -18.98 3.27 -36.13
C SER A 126 -18.71 4.00 -37.47
N GLY A 127 -17.99 3.40 -38.42
CA GLY A 127 -17.83 3.93 -39.79
C GLY A 127 -16.61 4.84 -40.03
N LYS A 128 -16.42 5.26 -41.29
CA LYS A 128 -15.25 6.05 -41.77
C LYS A 128 -15.55 7.54 -41.75
N GLY A 129 -14.81 8.29 -40.93
CA GLY A 129 -14.79 9.75 -40.89
C GLY A 129 -13.49 10.22 -40.23
N GLU A 130 -12.88 11.28 -40.76
CA GLU A 130 -11.53 11.73 -40.36
C GLU A 130 -11.41 12.00 -38.85
N ALA A 131 -12.47 12.52 -38.22
CA ALA A 131 -12.54 12.74 -36.77
C ALA A 131 -12.54 11.42 -35.97
N LEU A 132 -13.30 10.41 -36.41
CA LEU A 132 -13.38 9.10 -35.74
C LEU A 132 -12.07 8.31 -35.94
N ASP A 133 -11.44 8.42 -37.12
CA ASP A 133 -10.14 7.81 -37.35
C ASP A 133 -9.03 8.43 -36.49
N THR A 134 -9.07 9.75 -36.31
CA THR A 134 -8.14 10.45 -35.41
C THR A 134 -8.34 10.02 -33.96
N ALA A 135 -9.59 9.97 -33.48
CA ALA A 135 -9.91 9.50 -32.13
C ALA A 135 -9.49 8.04 -31.91
N ARG A 136 -9.76 7.15 -32.88
CA ARG A 136 -9.34 5.74 -32.84
C ARG A 136 -7.82 5.62 -32.80
N LYS A 137 -7.09 6.40 -33.61
CA LYS A 137 -5.62 6.40 -33.62
C LYS A 137 -5.06 6.83 -32.27
N ALA A 138 -5.61 7.88 -31.65
CA ALA A 138 -5.21 8.36 -30.33
C ALA A 138 -5.30 7.25 -29.26
N LEU A 139 -6.42 6.53 -29.21
CA LEU A 139 -6.58 5.41 -28.27
C LEU A 139 -5.76 4.16 -28.64
N SER A 140 -5.45 3.96 -29.93
CA SER A 140 -4.69 2.80 -30.40
C SER A 140 -3.23 2.77 -29.94
N ALA A 141 -2.68 3.93 -29.54
CA ALA A 141 -1.30 4.06 -29.07
C ALA A 141 -0.96 3.08 -27.92
N ARG A 142 -1.95 2.77 -27.07
CA ARG A 142 -1.83 1.77 -25.99
C ARG A 142 -1.42 0.38 -26.50
N PHE A 143 -1.89 -0.01 -27.70
CA PHE A 143 -1.65 -1.35 -28.24
C PHE A 143 -0.36 -1.42 -29.06
N ALA A 144 0.19 -0.28 -29.50
CA ALA A 144 1.42 -0.24 -30.29
C ALA A 144 2.64 -0.79 -29.50
N THR A 145 2.71 -0.50 -28.20
CA THR A 145 3.76 -1.02 -27.30
C THR A 145 3.65 -2.53 -27.03
N ARG A 146 2.49 -3.14 -27.29
CA ARG A 146 2.27 -4.58 -27.11
C ARG A 146 2.81 -5.40 -28.28
N ALA A 147 2.92 -4.80 -29.47
CA ALA A 147 3.48 -5.43 -30.66
C ALA A 147 5.01 -5.58 -30.56
N THR A 148 5.71 -4.51 -30.16
CA THR A 148 7.17 -4.52 -29.99
C THR A 148 7.62 -5.50 -28.90
N LYS A 149 6.89 -5.60 -27.77
CA LYS A 149 7.23 -6.54 -26.68
C LYS A 149 6.99 -8.02 -27.04
N LYS A 150 6.06 -8.29 -27.96
CA LYS A 150 5.81 -9.67 -28.45
C LYS A 150 6.91 -10.10 -29.43
N GLU A 151 7.42 -9.17 -30.23
CA GLU A 151 8.51 -9.40 -31.18
C GLU A 151 9.85 -9.68 -30.46
N THR A 152 10.14 -8.97 -29.35
CA THR A 152 11.35 -9.25 -28.54
C THR A 152 11.27 -10.57 -27.77
N ALA A 153 10.08 -11.00 -27.36
CA ALA A 153 9.88 -12.26 -26.61
C ALA A 153 9.86 -13.51 -27.51
N THR A 154 9.73 -13.35 -28.82
CA THR A 154 9.78 -14.47 -29.79
C THR A 154 11.17 -14.58 -30.45
N ALA A 155 12.07 -13.63 -30.19
CA ALA A 155 13.44 -13.56 -30.70
C ALA A 155 14.50 -13.92 -29.64
N GLN A 156 14.09 -14.52 -28.52
CA GLN A 156 14.95 -15.07 -27.46
C GLN A 156 14.65 -16.56 -27.26
#